data_AF-A0A2V7PZL8-F1
#
_entry.id   AF-A0A2V7PZL8-F1
#
_cell.length_a   1.000
_cell.length_b   1.000
_cell.length_c   1.000
_cell.angle_alpha   90.00
_cell.angle_beta   90.00
_cell.angle_gamma   90.00
#
_symmetry.space_group_name_H-M   'P 1'
#
loop_
_entity.id
_entity.type
_entity.pdbx_description
1 polymer ?
#
loop_
_entity_poly.entity_id
_entity_poly.type
_entity_poly.pdbx_seq_one_letter_code
_entity_poly.pdbx_strand_id
1 'polypeptide(L)'
;MCGIAGAVAFRDGGRPDRDRLCTMAGLMAHRGPDGEGFWADPRGRVALVHRRLSIIDIAGGRQPMCSDDGQIALVFNGEIYNYRELRRSLSDEGVQFHTASDTEVLLRMYERYGSEAVRYLRGMFAFAVWDGGRGELVLARDRVGKKPLFYALEEDFCYFASTLGALRDTDPRTPPVDLGRHQQAPRGDGAAGELLWGAFPPLLGARGRGATLRGALRRCRRSTGRLADDRGHPAATQ
;
A
#
# COMPACT_ATOMS: atom_id res chain seq x y z
N MET A 1 -11.99 12.37 2.45
CA MET A 1 -10.66 11.89 2.00
C MET A 1 -10.83 10.42 1.70
N CYS A 2 -10.51 9.89 0.52
CA CYS A 2 -10.75 8.47 0.23
C CYS A 2 -10.09 7.51 1.25
N GLY A 3 -10.55 6.26 1.26
CA GLY A 3 -9.94 5.15 1.99
C GLY A 3 -9.56 4.04 1.03
N ILE A 4 -8.37 3.48 1.19
CA ILE A 4 -7.94 2.28 0.48
C ILE A 4 -7.66 1.15 1.47
N ALA A 5 -7.99 -0.07 1.09
CA ALA A 5 -7.61 -1.29 1.80
C ALA A 5 -7.44 -2.44 0.83
N GLY A 6 -6.83 -3.52 1.32
CA GLY A 6 -6.69 -4.74 0.54
C GLY A 6 -5.84 -5.77 1.26
N ALA A 7 -5.69 -6.91 0.62
CA ALA A 7 -4.79 -7.96 1.06
C ALA A 7 -4.18 -8.72 -0.11
N VAL A 8 -2.99 -9.27 0.12
CA VAL A 8 -2.30 -10.20 -0.77
C VAL A 8 -1.93 -11.46 0.00
N ALA A 9 -2.18 -12.63 -0.59
CA ALA A 9 -1.71 -13.90 -0.08
C ALA A 9 -0.25 -14.16 -0.48
N PHE A 10 0.55 -14.70 0.45
CA PHE A 10 1.94 -15.07 0.17
C PHE A 10 2.08 -16.37 -0.62
N ARG A 11 1.05 -17.20 -0.63
CA ARG A 11 1.04 -18.53 -1.26
C ARG A 11 -0.01 -18.60 -2.35
N ASP A 12 0.28 -19.41 -3.37
CA ASP A 12 -0.73 -19.80 -4.36
C ASP A 12 -1.91 -20.51 -3.69
N GLY A 13 -3.12 -20.17 -4.15
CA GLY A 13 -4.37 -20.69 -3.59
C GLY A 13 -4.82 -20.01 -2.30
N GLY A 14 -3.99 -19.18 -1.66
CA GLY A 14 -4.42 -18.33 -0.56
C GLY A 14 -5.36 -17.24 -1.08
N ARG A 15 -6.52 -17.09 -0.44
CA ARG A 15 -7.55 -16.11 -0.83
C ARG A 15 -7.80 -15.14 0.32
N PRO A 16 -7.64 -13.82 0.12
CA PRO A 16 -8.03 -12.85 1.12
C PRO A 16 -9.50 -13.00 1.51
N ASP A 17 -9.77 -12.93 2.82
CA ASP A 17 -11.12 -12.96 3.35
C ASP A 17 -11.91 -11.72 2.89
N ARG A 18 -12.94 -11.96 2.09
CA ARG A 18 -13.82 -10.92 1.55
C ARG A 18 -14.60 -10.20 2.65
N ASP A 19 -15.10 -10.93 3.64
CA ASP A 19 -15.95 -10.34 4.67
C ASP A 19 -15.12 -9.42 5.56
N ARG A 20 -13.89 -9.86 5.91
CA ARG A 20 -12.92 -8.99 6.59
C ARG A 20 -12.65 -7.71 5.81
N LEU A 21 -12.42 -7.80 4.50
CA LEU A 21 -12.19 -6.63 3.65
C LEU A 21 -13.42 -5.72 3.54
N CYS A 22 -14.63 -6.27 3.53
CA CYS A 22 -15.87 -5.50 3.63
C CYS A 22 -16.00 -4.78 4.97
N THR A 23 -15.64 -5.43 6.09
CA THR A 23 -15.59 -4.77 7.41
C THR A 23 -14.57 -3.64 7.43
N MET A 24 -13.36 -3.85 6.87
CA MET A 24 -12.35 -2.79 6.71
C MET A 24 -12.91 -1.59 5.91
N ALA A 25 -13.66 -1.87 4.83
CA ALA A 25 -14.34 -0.84 4.04
C ALA A 25 -15.33 -0.03 4.88
N GLY A 26 -16.17 -0.73 5.66
CA GLY A 26 -17.18 -0.13 6.54
C GLY A 26 -16.57 0.78 7.61
N LEU A 27 -15.47 0.36 8.24
CA LEU A 27 -14.72 1.17 9.20
C LEU A 27 -14.14 2.45 8.58
N MET A 28 -13.95 2.47 7.26
CA MET A 28 -13.49 3.63 6.49
C MET A 28 -14.63 4.37 5.76
N ALA A 29 -15.90 4.05 6.00
CA ALA A 29 -17.01 4.68 5.27
C ALA A 29 -17.06 6.21 5.44
N HIS A 30 -16.74 6.71 6.64
CA HIS A 30 -16.65 8.15 6.94
C HIS A 30 -15.63 8.92 6.09
N ARG A 31 -14.64 8.23 5.53
CA ARG A 31 -13.60 8.80 4.68
C ARG A 31 -14.12 9.04 3.26
N GLY A 32 -14.85 8.05 2.73
CA GLY A 32 -15.42 8.08 1.39
C GLY A 32 -16.90 7.69 1.41
N PRO A 33 -17.81 8.64 1.70
CA PRO A 33 -19.24 8.38 1.74
C PRO A 33 -19.88 8.27 0.35
N ASP A 34 -19.23 8.79 -0.70
CA ASP A 34 -19.85 8.95 -2.02
C ASP A 34 -19.81 7.70 -2.89
N GLY A 35 -18.97 6.73 -2.52
CA GLY A 35 -18.88 5.48 -3.28
C GLY A 35 -17.98 4.45 -2.64
N GLU A 36 -18.15 3.23 -3.09
CA GLU A 36 -17.33 2.08 -2.72
C GLU A 36 -16.99 1.24 -3.94
N GLY A 37 -15.90 0.49 -3.84
CA GLY A 37 -15.53 -0.49 -4.85
C GLY A 37 -14.75 -1.61 -4.24
N PHE A 38 -14.92 -2.79 -4.84
CA PHE A 38 -14.24 -4.02 -4.48
C PHE A 38 -13.77 -4.68 -5.76
N TRP A 39 -12.53 -5.15 -5.77
CA TRP A 39 -11.97 -5.93 -6.85
C TRP A 39 -11.23 -7.12 -6.25
N ALA A 40 -11.40 -8.29 -6.86
CA ALA A 40 -10.64 -9.48 -6.53
C ALA A 40 -9.91 -9.97 -7.78
N ASP A 41 -8.64 -10.32 -7.59
CA ASP A 41 -7.81 -10.95 -8.60
C ASP A 41 -8.48 -12.24 -9.11
N PRO A 42 -8.55 -12.48 -10.43
CA PRO A 42 -9.15 -13.71 -10.97
C PRO A 42 -8.50 -14.99 -10.45
N ARG A 43 -7.20 -14.96 -10.12
CA ARG A 43 -6.49 -16.09 -9.50
C ARG A 43 -6.71 -16.16 -7.99
N GLY A 44 -7.35 -15.15 -7.40
CA GLY A 44 -7.78 -15.09 -6.01
C GLY A 44 -6.71 -14.61 -5.04
N ARG A 45 -5.50 -14.24 -5.51
CA ARG A 45 -4.36 -13.95 -4.64
C ARG A 45 -4.46 -12.58 -3.97
N VAL A 46 -5.17 -11.64 -4.59
CA VAL A 46 -5.30 -10.25 -4.13
C VAL A 46 -6.74 -9.81 -4.13
N ALA A 47 -7.09 -8.97 -3.16
CA ALA A 47 -8.31 -8.18 -3.21
C ALA A 47 -8.03 -6.74 -2.78
N LEU A 48 -8.67 -5.80 -3.49
CA LEU A 48 -8.52 -4.37 -3.32
C LEU A 48 -9.88 -3.74 -3.04
N VAL A 49 -9.89 -2.76 -2.14
CA VAL A 49 -11.08 -2.05 -1.68
C VAL A 49 -10.83 -0.56 -1.71
N HIS A 50 -11.83 0.19 -2.16
CA HIS A 50 -11.80 1.64 -2.17
C HIS A 50 -13.08 2.23 -1.58
N ARG A 51 -12.93 3.30 -0.80
CA ARG A 51 -13.99 4.18 -0.31
C ARG A 51 -13.74 5.57 -0.90
N ARG A 52 -14.68 6.08 -1.67
CA ARG A 52 -14.50 7.30 -2.47
C ARG A 52 -15.12 8.52 -1.80
N LEU A 53 -14.34 9.59 -1.71
CA LEU A 53 -14.87 10.95 -1.63
C LEU A 53 -14.64 11.60 -3.00
N SER A 54 -15.71 11.97 -3.68
CA SER A 54 -15.71 12.43 -5.06
C SER A 54 -15.35 13.91 -5.12
N ILE A 55 -14.07 14.22 -5.33
CA ILE A 55 -13.59 15.61 -5.46
C ILE A 55 -13.27 15.96 -6.93
N ILE A 56 -12.56 15.06 -7.64
CA ILE A 56 -12.17 15.23 -9.06
C ILE A 56 -12.83 14.13 -9.91
N ASP A 57 -13.35 14.51 -11.08
CA ASP A 57 -14.00 13.64 -12.08
C ASP A 57 -15.03 12.67 -11.46
N ILE A 58 -16.17 13.22 -11.06
CA ILE A 58 -17.24 12.50 -10.34
C ILE A 58 -17.69 11.24 -11.09
N ALA A 59 -17.67 11.23 -12.43
CA ALA A 59 -18.15 10.13 -13.25
C ALA A 59 -17.07 9.09 -13.61
N GLY A 60 -15.85 9.51 -13.96
CA GLY A 60 -14.79 8.64 -14.49
C GLY A 60 -13.87 8.00 -13.45
N GLY A 61 -13.75 8.58 -12.26
CA GLY A 61 -12.79 8.14 -11.23
C GLY A 61 -13.23 6.94 -10.37
N ARG A 62 -13.94 5.94 -10.94
CA ARG A 62 -14.33 4.73 -10.20
C ARG A 62 -13.10 3.88 -9.90
N GLN A 63 -13.07 3.31 -8.70
CA GLN A 63 -11.95 2.49 -8.22
C GLN A 63 -12.46 1.29 -7.43
N PRO A 64 -11.75 0.14 -7.42
CA PRO A 64 -10.45 -0.10 -8.05
C PRO A 64 -10.45 0.06 -9.58
N MET A 65 -9.43 0.71 -10.12
CA MET A 65 -9.29 0.98 -11.57
C MET A 65 -8.38 -0.09 -12.17
N CYS A 66 -8.79 -0.67 -13.30
CA CYS A 66 -8.04 -1.73 -13.96
C CYS A 66 -7.45 -1.26 -15.29
N SER A 67 -6.33 -1.84 -15.71
CA SER A 67 -5.81 -1.72 -17.07
C SER A 67 -6.79 -2.30 -18.09
N ASP A 68 -6.62 -1.94 -19.36
CA ASP A 68 -7.51 -2.36 -20.45
C ASP A 68 -7.52 -3.89 -20.63
N ASP A 69 -6.40 -4.54 -20.34
CA ASP A 69 -6.24 -6.01 -20.36
C ASP A 69 -6.59 -6.69 -19.01
N GLY A 70 -6.96 -5.90 -18.00
CA GLY A 70 -7.31 -6.35 -16.65
C GLY A 70 -6.16 -6.96 -15.85
N GLN A 71 -4.91 -6.91 -16.33
CA GLN A 71 -3.76 -7.49 -15.63
C GLN A 71 -3.31 -6.64 -14.43
N ILE A 72 -3.57 -5.34 -14.46
CA ILE A 72 -3.17 -4.40 -13.42
C ILE A 72 -4.43 -3.82 -12.78
N ALA A 73 -4.46 -3.78 -11.44
CA ALA A 73 -5.53 -3.16 -10.67
C ALA A 73 -4.95 -2.17 -9.64
N LEU A 74 -5.56 -0.98 -9.54
CA LEU A 74 -5.09 0.15 -8.75
C LEU A 74 -6.18 0.65 -7.80
N VAL A 75 -5.79 0.93 -6.56
CA VAL A 75 -6.55 1.80 -5.63
C VAL A 75 -5.68 2.94 -5.16
N PHE A 76 -6.25 4.14 -5.09
CA PHE A 76 -5.57 5.41 -4.92
C PHE A 76 -6.37 6.33 -3.99
N ASN A 77 -5.71 6.83 -2.96
CA ASN A 77 -6.18 7.91 -2.09
C ASN A 77 -5.20 9.06 -2.20
N GLY A 78 -5.59 10.15 -2.85
CA GLY A 78 -4.65 11.23 -3.08
C GLY A 78 -5.09 12.22 -4.14
N GLU A 79 -4.11 13.01 -4.56
CA GLU A 79 -4.16 13.85 -5.73
C GLU A 79 -2.74 13.93 -6.33
N ILE A 80 -2.64 13.73 -7.65
CA ILE A 80 -1.40 13.95 -8.40
C ILE A 80 -1.47 15.33 -9.05
N TYR A 81 -0.75 16.31 -8.52
CA TYR A 81 -0.79 17.71 -8.96
C TYR A 81 -0.26 17.89 -10.38
N ASN A 82 0.75 17.11 -10.79
CA ASN A 82 1.31 17.17 -12.14
C ASN A 82 0.61 16.23 -13.14
N TYR A 83 -0.60 15.73 -12.85
CA TYR A 83 -1.26 14.74 -13.71
C TYR A 83 -1.49 15.25 -15.15
N ARG A 84 -1.73 16.55 -15.35
CA ARG A 84 -1.91 17.14 -16.69
C ARG A 84 -0.63 17.14 -17.52
N GLU A 85 0.52 17.38 -16.88
CA GLU A 85 1.83 17.33 -17.51
C GLU A 85 2.17 15.89 -17.91
N LEU A 86 2.00 14.94 -16.98
CA LEU A 86 2.22 13.52 -17.22
C LEU A 86 1.29 12.97 -18.31
N ARG A 87 0.00 13.34 -18.27
CA ARG A 87 -0.96 12.96 -19.30
C ARG A 87 -0.53 13.44 -20.68
N ARG A 88 -0.08 14.69 -20.80
CA ARG A 88 0.41 15.24 -22.07
C ARG A 88 1.59 14.43 -22.60
N SER A 89 2.61 14.19 -21.76
CA SER A 89 3.77 13.37 -22.14
C SER A 89 3.32 11.99 -22.66
N LEU A 90 2.47 11.29 -21.90
CA LEU A 90 1.99 9.97 -22.30
C LEU A 90 1.15 10.02 -23.59
N SER A 91 0.31 11.03 -23.78
CA SER A 91 -0.47 11.20 -25.02
C SER A 91 0.40 11.50 -26.23
N ASP A 92 1.46 12.31 -26.08
CA ASP A 92 2.44 12.56 -27.15
C ASP A 92 3.17 11.27 -27.56
N GLU A 93 3.25 10.31 -26.63
CA GLU A 93 3.79 8.96 -26.85
C GLU A 93 2.72 7.94 -27.30
N GLY A 94 1.51 8.40 -27.63
CA GLY A 94 0.43 7.58 -28.20
C GLY A 94 -0.53 6.92 -27.19
N VAL A 95 -0.34 7.14 -25.88
CA VAL A 95 -1.19 6.54 -24.84
C VAL A 95 -2.60 7.14 -24.87
N GLN A 96 -3.60 6.26 -24.91
CA GLN A 96 -5.01 6.61 -24.88
C GLN A 96 -5.55 6.67 -23.44
N PHE A 97 -6.52 7.55 -23.22
CA PHE A 97 -7.16 7.75 -21.92
C PHE A 97 -8.68 7.76 -22.06
N HIS A 98 -9.37 7.12 -21.12
CA HIS A 98 -10.82 6.94 -21.07
C HIS A 98 -11.50 7.91 -20.09
N THR A 99 -10.75 8.48 -19.17
CA THR A 99 -11.23 9.37 -18.10
C THR A 99 -10.40 10.64 -18.03
N ALA A 100 -10.84 11.62 -17.24
CA ALA A 100 -10.04 12.81 -16.92
C ALA A 100 -9.37 12.70 -15.53
N SER A 101 -9.45 11.54 -14.88
CA SER A 101 -8.95 11.30 -13.54
C SER A 101 -7.42 11.19 -13.50
N ASP A 102 -6.84 11.73 -12.44
CA ASP A 102 -5.43 11.52 -12.11
C ASP A 102 -5.11 10.06 -11.78
N THR A 103 -6.10 9.28 -11.33
CA THR A 103 -5.97 7.84 -11.07
C THR A 103 -5.63 7.08 -12.36
N GLU A 104 -6.22 7.47 -13.49
CA GLU A 104 -5.89 6.84 -14.78
C GLU A 104 -4.48 7.23 -15.24
N VAL A 105 -4.07 8.47 -15.00
CA VAL A 105 -2.68 8.88 -15.25
C VAL A 105 -1.71 8.05 -14.42
N LEU A 106 -2.01 7.78 -13.15
CA LEU A 106 -1.21 6.89 -12.32
C LEU A 106 -1.13 5.47 -12.89
N LEU A 107 -2.27 4.91 -13.31
CA LEU A 107 -2.33 3.59 -13.92
C LEU A 107 -1.45 3.52 -15.18
N ARG A 108 -1.60 4.47 -16.11
CA ARG A 108 -0.78 4.53 -17.34
C ARG A 108 0.71 4.73 -17.06
N MET A 109 1.04 5.55 -16.05
CA MET A 109 2.42 5.71 -15.61
C MET A 109 2.99 4.38 -15.07
N TYR A 110 2.20 3.62 -14.32
CA TYR A 110 2.61 2.31 -13.81
C TYR A 110 2.75 1.28 -14.93
N GLU A 111 1.82 1.21 -15.89
CA GLU A 111 1.95 0.32 -17.07
C GLU A 111 3.29 0.52 -17.79
N ARG A 112 3.74 1.78 -17.89
CA ARG A 112 4.95 2.15 -18.59
C ARG A 112 6.23 1.98 -17.78
N TYR A 113 6.23 2.44 -16.53
CA TYR A 113 7.44 2.56 -15.71
C TYR A 113 7.48 1.59 -14.52
N GLY A 114 6.42 0.81 -14.31
CA GLY A 114 6.26 -0.04 -13.13
C GLY A 114 6.33 0.75 -11.83
N SER A 115 7.02 0.20 -10.83
CA SER A 115 7.22 0.85 -9.54
C SER A 115 8.01 2.17 -9.62
N GLU A 116 8.84 2.38 -10.65
CA GLU A 116 9.59 3.62 -10.84
C GLU A 116 8.68 4.81 -11.19
N ALA A 117 7.42 4.56 -11.57
CA ALA A 117 6.41 5.59 -11.79
C ALA A 117 6.32 6.60 -10.63
N VAL A 118 6.52 6.13 -9.38
CA VAL A 118 6.47 6.96 -8.17
C VAL A 118 7.43 8.16 -8.22
N ARG A 119 8.54 8.05 -8.95
CA ARG A 119 9.58 9.10 -9.03
C ARG A 119 9.14 10.33 -9.83
N TYR A 120 8.13 10.15 -10.70
CA TYR A 120 7.59 11.20 -11.55
C TYR A 120 6.39 11.92 -10.92
N LEU A 121 5.82 11.35 -9.85
CA LEU A 121 4.59 11.86 -9.25
C LEU A 121 4.88 13.03 -8.30
N ARG A 122 4.15 14.13 -8.48
CA ARG A 122 4.10 15.25 -7.54
C ARG A 122 2.70 15.35 -6.98
N GLY A 123 2.55 15.20 -5.67
CA GLY A 123 1.23 15.13 -5.07
C GLY A 123 1.22 14.79 -3.60
N MET A 124 0.01 14.54 -3.10
CA MET A 124 -0.22 13.90 -1.81
C MET A 124 -0.99 12.61 -2.09
N PHE A 125 -0.41 11.45 -1.80
CA PHE A 125 -1.01 10.20 -2.24
C PHE A 125 -0.60 9.01 -1.39
N ALA A 126 -1.48 8.03 -1.37
CA ALA A 126 -1.22 6.66 -1.00
C ALA A 126 -1.92 5.77 -2.05
N PHE A 127 -1.25 4.73 -2.52
CA PHE A 127 -1.85 3.80 -3.47
C PHE A 127 -1.38 2.38 -3.28
N ALA A 128 -2.18 1.45 -3.81
CA ALA A 128 -1.83 0.06 -3.99
C ALA A 128 -2.08 -0.35 -5.45
N VAL A 129 -1.08 -0.96 -6.08
CA VAL A 129 -1.18 -1.54 -7.42
C VAL A 129 -0.89 -3.04 -7.33
N TRP A 130 -1.80 -3.85 -7.86
CA TRP A 130 -1.53 -5.25 -8.16
C TRP A 130 -1.17 -5.39 -9.63
N ASP A 131 0.00 -5.96 -9.92
CA ASP A 131 0.42 -6.36 -11.26
C ASP A 131 0.37 -7.89 -11.33
N GLY A 132 -0.67 -8.43 -11.99
CA GLY A 132 -0.88 -9.86 -12.16
C GLY A 132 0.11 -10.54 -13.11
N GLY A 133 0.73 -9.76 -14.01
CA GLY A 133 1.79 -10.24 -14.91
C GLY A 133 3.08 -10.52 -14.16
N ARG A 134 3.41 -9.67 -13.18
CA ARG A 134 4.58 -9.82 -12.30
C ARG A 134 4.28 -10.63 -11.04
N GLY A 135 3.01 -10.71 -10.64
CA GLY A 135 2.60 -11.28 -9.36
C GLY A 135 3.01 -10.41 -8.17
N GLU A 136 3.02 -9.08 -8.34
CA GLU A 136 3.56 -8.12 -7.38
C GLU A 136 2.48 -7.15 -6.88
N LEU A 137 2.43 -6.93 -5.57
CA LEU A 137 1.66 -5.85 -4.95
C LEU A 137 2.61 -4.70 -4.60
N VAL A 138 2.37 -3.53 -5.19
CA VAL A 138 3.11 -2.30 -4.91
C VAL A 138 2.28 -1.37 -4.03
N LEU A 139 2.76 -1.10 -2.82
CA LEU A 139 2.24 -0.07 -1.93
C LEU A 139 3.16 1.15 -1.95
N ALA A 140 2.59 2.35 -2.11
CA ALA A 140 3.37 3.59 -2.13
C ALA A 140 2.66 4.74 -1.42
N ARG A 141 3.45 5.69 -0.90
CA ARG A 141 3.02 6.96 -0.30
C ARG A 141 3.79 8.12 -0.91
N ASP A 142 3.24 9.32 -0.81
CA ASP A 142 3.96 10.55 -1.13
C ASP A 142 5.15 10.78 -0.19
N ARG A 143 6.05 11.67 -0.61
CA ARG A 143 7.37 11.89 0.00
C ARG A 143 7.32 12.30 1.47
N VAL A 144 6.24 12.94 1.90
CA VAL A 144 6.05 13.39 3.29
C VAL A 144 5.05 12.48 4.03
N GLY A 145 4.45 11.51 3.34
CA GLY A 145 3.46 10.60 3.89
C GLY A 145 2.15 11.30 4.25
N LYS A 146 1.73 12.34 3.51
CA LYS A 146 0.50 13.08 3.79
C LYS A 146 -0.74 12.18 3.83
N LYS A 147 -0.81 11.17 2.94
CA LYS A 147 -1.89 10.18 2.99
C LYS A 147 -1.46 8.96 3.80
N PRO A 148 -2.25 8.55 4.81
CA PRO A 148 -1.92 7.40 5.64
C PRO A 148 -2.09 6.10 4.86
N LEU A 149 -1.14 5.19 5.06
CA LEU A 149 -1.18 3.82 4.56
C LEU A 149 -0.42 2.94 5.55
N PHE A 150 -1.14 2.03 6.17
CA PHE A 150 -0.63 1.07 7.15
C PHE A 150 -0.69 -0.33 6.55
N TYR A 151 0.16 -1.24 7.06
CA TYR A 151 0.09 -2.65 6.71
C TYR A 151 0.33 -3.53 7.93
N ALA A 152 -0.19 -4.75 7.88
CA ALA A 152 -0.02 -5.80 8.87
C ALA A 152 0.38 -7.09 8.16
N LEU A 153 1.41 -7.75 8.68
CA LEU A 153 1.83 -9.08 8.22
C LEU A 153 1.22 -10.14 9.14
N GLU A 154 0.50 -11.06 8.53
CA GLU A 154 -0.02 -12.28 9.13
C GLU A 154 0.73 -13.49 8.57
N GLU A 155 0.40 -14.70 9.00
CA GLU A 155 1.14 -15.90 8.60
C GLU A 155 1.12 -16.11 7.07
N ASP A 156 -0.04 -15.95 6.45
CA ASP A 156 -0.25 -16.20 5.02
C ASP A 156 -0.62 -14.95 4.20
N PHE A 157 -0.80 -13.79 4.85
CA PHE A 157 -1.32 -12.59 4.21
C PHE A 157 -0.58 -11.32 4.63
N CYS A 158 -0.52 -10.36 3.71
CA CYS A 158 -0.27 -8.96 4.02
C CYS A 158 -1.57 -8.18 3.83
N TYR A 159 -2.08 -7.55 4.89
CA TYR A 159 -3.22 -6.63 4.85
C TYR A 159 -2.72 -5.20 4.86
N PHE A 160 -3.42 -4.29 4.17
CA PHE A 160 -3.14 -2.86 4.22
C PHE A 160 -4.41 -2.03 4.30
N ALA A 161 -4.31 -0.83 4.88
CA ALA A 161 -5.43 0.12 4.96
C ALA A 161 -4.99 1.56 5.15
N SER A 162 -5.85 2.52 4.82
CA SER A 162 -5.66 3.94 5.13
C SER A 162 -5.81 4.29 6.61
N THR A 163 -6.35 3.40 7.44
CA THR A 163 -6.50 3.63 8.88
C THR A 163 -5.95 2.45 9.68
N LEU A 164 -5.32 2.75 10.81
CA LEU A 164 -4.88 1.70 11.74
C LEU A 164 -6.06 0.91 12.30
N GLY A 165 -7.20 1.56 12.56
CA GLY A 165 -8.42 0.91 13.05
C GLY A 165 -8.94 -0.16 12.09
N ALA A 166 -8.92 0.07 10.78
CA ALA A 166 -9.34 -0.94 9.81
C ALA A 166 -8.48 -2.22 9.88
N LEU A 167 -7.17 -2.10 10.12
CA LEU A 167 -6.30 -3.27 10.29
C LEU A 167 -6.48 -3.92 11.66
N ARG A 168 -6.42 -3.12 12.72
CA ARG A 168 -6.44 -3.60 14.11
C ARG A 168 -7.77 -4.25 14.46
N ASP A 169 -8.88 -3.59 14.14
CA ASP A 169 -10.22 -4.00 14.60
C ASP A 169 -10.78 -5.16 13.76
N THR A 170 -10.09 -5.55 12.69
CA THR A 170 -10.43 -6.72 11.87
C THR A 170 -9.41 -7.85 11.98
N ASP A 171 -8.32 -7.66 12.72
CA ASP A 171 -7.35 -8.74 12.97
C ASP A 171 -7.97 -9.74 13.96
N PRO A 172 -8.15 -11.02 13.55
CA PRO A 172 -8.75 -12.04 14.42
C PRO A 172 -7.92 -12.33 15.67
N ARG A 173 -6.66 -11.92 15.70
CA ARG A 173 -5.76 -12.05 16.87
C ARG A 173 -5.90 -10.88 17.84
N THR A 174 -6.54 -9.78 17.43
CA THR A 174 -6.74 -8.63 18.30
C THR A 174 -8.02 -8.85 19.12
N PRO A 175 -7.95 -8.91 20.46
CA PRO A 175 -9.14 -8.99 21.27
C PRO A 175 -9.99 -7.72 21.10
N PRO A 176 -11.34 -7.81 21.18
CA PRO A 176 -12.20 -6.64 21.16
C PRO A 176 -11.76 -5.65 22.23
N VAL A 177 -11.47 -4.41 21.82
CA VAL A 177 -11.14 -3.35 22.78
C VAL A 177 -12.45 -2.87 23.41
N ASP A 178 -12.74 -3.33 24.62
CA ASP A 178 -13.81 -2.76 25.45
C ASP A 178 -13.40 -1.36 25.91
N LEU A 179 -13.99 -0.33 25.29
CA LEU A 179 -13.73 1.07 25.64
C LEU A 179 -14.28 1.47 27.02
N GLY A 180 -14.95 0.54 27.73
CA GLY A 180 -15.52 0.76 29.06
C GLY A 180 -14.57 0.57 30.25
N ARG A 181 -13.34 0.06 30.08
CA ARG A 181 -12.38 -0.10 31.20
C ARG A 181 -10.94 0.21 30.81
N HIS A 182 -10.44 1.30 31.40
CA HIS A 182 -9.04 1.63 31.68
C HIS A 182 -7.93 1.20 30.69
N GLN A 183 -7.36 2.23 30.06
CA GLN A 183 -6.00 2.36 29.55
C GLN A 183 -4.97 1.35 30.11
N GLN A 184 -4.84 0.17 29.51
CA GLN A 184 -3.60 -0.58 29.46
C GLN A 184 -3.47 -1.22 28.08
N ALA A 185 -2.45 -0.83 27.33
CA ALA A 185 -2.18 -1.35 26.00
C ALA A 185 -1.79 -2.84 26.07
N PRO A 186 -2.43 -3.74 25.32
CA PRO A 186 -2.00 -5.12 25.24
C PRO A 186 -0.69 -5.22 24.42
N ARG A 187 0.28 -5.98 24.95
CA ARG A 187 1.48 -6.39 24.23
C ARG A 187 1.10 -7.55 23.30
N GLY A 188 0.86 -7.25 22.02
CA GLY A 188 0.65 -8.24 20.96
C GLY A 188 1.91 -8.38 20.09
N ASP A 189 2.31 -9.62 19.82
CA ASP A 189 3.50 -9.98 19.00
C ASP A 189 3.32 -9.74 17.47
N GLY A 190 2.32 -8.94 17.08
CA GLY A 190 2.11 -8.51 15.70
C GLY A 190 2.98 -7.29 15.36
N ALA A 191 3.88 -7.42 14.40
CA ALA A 191 4.65 -6.28 13.90
C ALA A 191 3.75 -5.42 12.98
N ALA A 192 3.10 -4.41 13.56
CA ALA A 192 2.55 -3.29 12.78
C ALA A 192 3.71 -2.36 12.41
N GLY A 193 4.01 -2.28 11.11
CA GLY A 193 5.05 -1.39 10.59
C GLY A 193 4.43 -0.14 9.98
N GLU A 194 5.13 0.99 10.11
CA GLU A 194 4.90 2.16 9.26
C GLU A 194 5.94 2.14 8.12
N LEU A 195 5.50 2.26 6.87
CA LEU A 195 6.41 2.37 5.73
C LEU A 195 7.06 3.77 5.73
N LEU A 196 8.34 3.82 6.09
CA LEU A 196 9.23 4.93 5.76
C LEU A 196 9.80 4.72 4.34
N TRP A 197 9.83 5.82 3.60
CA TRP A 197 10.28 6.00 2.21
C TRP A 197 11.19 4.91 1.59
N GLY A 198 10.82 4.41 0.41
CA GLY A 198 11.76 3.80 -0.55
C GLY A 198 12.28 2.39 -0.26
N ALA A 199 11.80 1.69 0.76
CA ALA A 199 12.22 0.32 1.04
C ALA A 199 11.13 -0.70 0.68
N PHE A 200 11.21 -1.26 -0.53
CA PHE A 200 10.76 -2.62 -0.76
C PHE A 200 11.89 -3.56 -0.32
N PRO A 201 11.73 -4.41 0.71
CA PRO A 201 12.47 -5.65 0.70
C PRO A 201 12.01 -6.44 -0.54
N PRO A 202 12.92 -6.94 -1.40
CA PRO A 202 12.54 -7.79 -2.50
C PRO A 202 11.89 -9.05 -1.93
N LEU A 203 10.56 -9.16 -2.05
CA LEU A 203 9.86 -10.38 -1.71
C LEU A 203 9.84 -11.29 -2.94
N LEU A 204 10.74 -12.28 -2.88
CA LEU A 204 10.77 -13.55 -3.61
C LEU A 204 11.09 -13.54 -5.12
N GLY A 205 12.37 -13.31 -5.42
CA GLY A 205 13.10 -14.09 -6.41
C GLY A 205 14.02 -15.11 -5.74
N ALA A 206 13.53 -16.31 -5.42
CA ALA A 206 14.40 -17.42 -5.00
C ALA A 206 13.84 -18.76 -5.46
N ARG A 207 14.18 -19.14 -6.70
CA ARG A 207 14.24 -20.55 -7.09
C ARG A 207 15.36 -21.21 -6.29
N GLY A 208 15.05 -22.22 -5.50
CA GLY A 208 16.05 -23.14 -4.94
C GLY A 208 15.94 -23.39 -3.45
N ARG A 209 15.38 -24.56 -3.11
CA ARG A 209 15.66 -25.43 -1.95
C ARG A 209 15.98 -24.72 -0.62
N GLY A 210 14.98 -24.75 0.28
CA GLY A 210 15.20 -24.89 1.72
C GLY A 210 15.93 -23.75 2.44
N ALA A 211 15.22 -22.66 2.74
CA ALA A 211 15.56 -21.78 3.86
C ALA A 211 14.27 -21.21 4.48
N THR A 212 13.87 -21.77 5.62
CA THR A 212 12.78 -21.25 6.46
C THR A 212 13.06 -19.82 6.93
N LEU A 213 12.04 -18.96 6.85
CA LEU A 213 12.00 -17.54 7.20
C LEU A 213 12.38 -17.17 8.67
N ARG A 214 12.89 -18.10 9.49
CA ARG A 214 13.46 -17.80 10.82
C ARG A 214 14.84 -17.10 10.74
N GLY A 215 15.54 -17.17 9.60
CA GLY A 215 16.90 -16.64 9.45
C GLY A 215 17.00 -15.14 9.15
N ALA A 216 16.05 -14.57 8.40
CA ALA A 216 16.12 -13.17 7.97
C ALA A 216 15.74 -12.17 9.08
N LEU A 217 14.82 -12.55 9.98
CA LEU A 217 14.30 -11.67 11.04
C LEU A 217 15.24 -11.51 12.25
N ARG A 218 16.28 -12.35 12.42
CA ARG A 218 17.28 -12.17 13.49
C ARG A 218 18.28 -11.04 13.21
N ARG A 219 18.45 -10.59 11.97
CA ARG A 219 19.42 -9.52 11.63
C ARG A 219 18.88 -8.11 11.85
N CYS A 220 17.56 -7.91 11.85
CA CYS A 220 16.95 -6.59 12.16
C CYS A 220 16.99 -6.21 13.65
N ARG A 221 17.34 -7.12 14.58
CA ARG A 221 17.46 -6.79 16.01
C ARG A 221 18.86 -6.36 16.46
N ARG A 222 19.87 -6.35 15.58
CA ARG A 222 21.25 -5.99 15.95
C ARG A 222 21.72 -4.61 15.45
N SER A 223 20.96 -3.92 14.60
CA SER A 223 21.36 -2.60 14.07
C SER A 223 20.89 -1.41 14.91
N THR A 224 20.24 -1.62 16.06
CA THR A 224 19.89 -0.56 17.02
C THR A 224 20.87 -0.46 18.21
N GLY A 225 22.09 -0.98 18.09
CA GLY A 225 23.11 -0.89 19.14
C GLY A 225 24.47 -0.45 18.63
N ARG A 226 24.86 0.77 19.01
CA ARG A 226 26.17 1.47 18.92
C ARG A 226 26.18 2.66 17.94
N LEU A 227 25.72 3.80 18.43
CA LEU A 227 26.41 5.06 18.15
C LEU A 227 27.73 4.99 18.94
N ALA A 228 28.81 4.66 18.24
CA ALA A 228 30.16 4.89 18.73
C ALA A 228 30.40 6.41 18.70
N ASP A 229 30.73 6.95 19.87
CA ASP A 229 31.33 8.26 20.03
C ASP A 229 32.75 8.17 19.45
N ASP A 230 32.97 8.79 18.29
CA ASP A 230 34.29 8.92 17.68
C ASP A 230 34.43 10.36 17.16
N ARG A 231 34.72 11.28 18.08
CA ARG A 231 35.30 12.58 17.75
C ARG A 231 36.78 12.57 18.14
N GLY A 232 37.60 12.03 17.25
CA GLY A 232 39.03 12.30 17.22
C GLY A 232 39.30 13.80 17.02
N HIS A 233 39.91 14.42 18.03
CA HIS A 233 40.60 15.70 17.94
C HIS A 233 41.88 15.54 17.11
N PRO A 234 42.16 16.38 16.10
CA PRO A 234 43.51 16.51 15.58
C PRO A 234 44.31 17.47 16.47
N ALA A 235 45.45 17.00 16.95
CA ALA A 235 46.49 17.82 17.54
C ALA A 235 47.09 18.75 16.48
N ALA A 236 47.26 20.02 16.82
CA ALA A 236 48.11 20.97 16.11
C ALA A 236 48.87 21.84 17.11
N THR A 237 50.13 21.44 17.32
CA THR A 237 51.36 22.24 17.45
C THR A 237 51.22 23.75 17.62
N GLN A 238 51.54 24.27 18.81
CA GLN A 238 52.66 25.18 19.12
C GLN A 238 52.69 25.48 20.62
#